data_AF-A0A928DRU7-F1
#
_entry.id   AF-A0A928DRU7-F1
#
_cell.length_a   1.000
_cell.length_b   1.000
_cell.length_c   1.000
_cell.angle_alpha   90.00
_cell.angle_beta   90.00
_cell.angle_gamma   90.00
#
_symmetry.space_group_name_H-M   'P 1'
#
loop_
_entity.id
_entity.type
_entity.pdbx_description
1 polymer ?
#
loop_
_entity_poly.entity_id
_entity_poly.type
_entity_poly.pdbx_seq_one_letter_code
_entity_poly.pdbx_strand_id
1 'polypeptide(L)'
;MIFKKRKNARLRHLRKRLATASSTRLAASSRKIRMPRPNWSSRRSGTISENTCTVRQKTSLRWRSISDLFPNRIGVFEMKVSDICVFMERFAPKALAESWDNTGFLVGEKDQPCARVMTCLTVTPESVQEAVEKKADCIISHHPMPFRALKELTSASTTGKLLRTLIKNDIALYCPHTSFDSAPGAGINQQLADALKLKDTVPFVPNPDCGGGTGRMGSWETTGTLALFLEKVRDLFKLPYVQYVGDLDRPVKKIGIGCGSAGEFLQYAQRFECDVFLTGETNFHTCLEAKATGIGLVLMTHFAGEKYACDRLAEIIRLEFPELEEVWGCENEKEPLATFF
;
A
#
# COMPACT_ATOMS: atom_id res chain seq x y z
N MET A 1 60.04 27.43 8.51
CA MET A 1 59.45 27.95 9.78
C MET A 1 58.39 29.04 9.53
N ILE A 2 57.50 28.87 8.54
CA ILE A 2 56.35 29.75 8.25
C ILE A 2 55.21 28.87 7.72
N PHE A 3 54.67 27.96 8.54
CA PHE A 3 53.42 27.24 8.20
C PHE A 3 52.62 26.76 9.45
N LYS A 4 53.05 27.13 10.66
CA LYS A 4 52.37 26.80 11.93
C LYS A 4 51.58 27.96 12.56
N LYS A 5 51.59 29.17 11.97
CA LYS A 5 50.89 30.36 12.50
C LYS A 5 49.49 30.62 11.91
N ARG A 6 49.02 29.88 10.91
CA ARG A 6 47.65 30.05 10.34
C ARG A 6 46.57 29.09 10.90
N LYS A 7 46.92 28.07 11.71
CA LYS A 7 45.93 27.17 12.34
C LYS A 7 45.29 27.70 13.64
N ASN A 8 45.88 28.69 14.30
CA ASN A 8 45.35 29.22 15.58
C ASN A 8 44.39 30.43 15.47
N ALA A 9 44.16 30.98 14.27
CA ALA A 9 43.21 32.06 14.06
C ALA A 9 41.78 31.57 13.76
N ARG A 10 41.62 30.41 13.10
CA ARG A 10 40.29 29.84 12.79
C ARG A 10 39.60 29.14 13.97
N LEU A 11 40.34 28.72 15.00
CA LEU A 11 39.78 28.10 16.21
C LEU A 11 39.23 29.10 17.25
N ARG A 12 39.56 30.40 17.14
CA ARG A 12 39.00 31.45 18.03
C ARG A 12 37.68 32.04 17.53
N HIS A 13 37.35 31.90 16.24
CA HIS A 13 36.08 32.38 15.70
C HIS A 13 34.92 31.38 15.86
N LEU A 14 35.22 30.08 15.97
CA LEU A 14 34.21 29.03 16.13
C LEU A 14 33.72 28.86 17.58
N ARG A 15 34.55 29.20 18.59
CA ARG A 15 34.14 29.19 20.02
C ARG A 15 33.33 30.43 20.45
N LYS A 16 33.28 31.50 19.65
CA LYS A 16 32.47 32.70 19.94
C LYS A 16 31.04 32.65 19.37
N ARG A 17 30.70 31.66 18.54
CA ARG A 17 29.32 31.43 18.04
C ARG A 17 28.54 30.37 18.83
N LEU A 18 29.19 29.66 19.76
CA LEU A 18 28.57 28.66 20.64
C LEU A 18 28.24 29.19 22.04
N ALA A 19 28.39 30.50 22.30
CA ALA A 19 28.12 31.12 23.61
C ALA A 19 26.96 32.16 23.59
N THR A 20 26.21 32.29 22.49
CA THR A 20 25.13 33.29 22.34
C THR A 20 23.81 32.72 21.81
N ALA A 21 23.54 31.43 22.02
CA ALA A 21 22.22 30.83 21.73
C ALA A 21 21.65 30.08 22.95
N SER A 22 21.96 30.56 24.15
CA SER A 22 21.40 30.09 25.42
C SER A 22 21.02 31.31 26.25
N SER A 23 19.80 31.84 26.02
CA SER A 23 19.01 32.65 26.96
C SER A 23 17.83 33.30 26.26
N THR A 24 16.80 32.51 25.97
CA THR A 24 15.42 33.02 25.90
C THR A 24 14.55 32.06 26.70
N ARG A 25 14.38 32.40 27.99
CA ARG A 25 13.32 31.85 28.83
C ARG A 25 11.99 32.35 28.26
N LEU A 26 11.27 31.50 27.53
CA LEU A 26 9.83 31.65 27.35
C LEU A 26 9.15 30.81 28.43
N ALA A 27 8.43 31.51 29.30
CA ALA A 27 7.64 30.94 30.37
C ALA A 27 6.58 29.99 29.78
N ALA A 28 6.73 28.69 30.04
CA ALA A 28 5.69 27.70 29.80
C ALA A 28 4.56 27.91 30.82
N SER A 29 3.52 28.62 30.41
CA SER A 29 2.21 28.63 31.07
C SER A 29 1.64 27.21 30.98
N SER A 30 1.74 26.45 32.06
CA SER A 30 1.10 25.15 32.25
C SER A 30 -0.41 25.30 32.45
N ARG A 31 -1.16 25.55 31.37
CA ARG A 31 -2.60 25.29 31.36
C ARG A 31 -2.81 23.78 31.20
N LYS A 32 -2.99 23.09 32.32
CA LYS A 32 -3.61 21.76 32.38
C LYS A 32 -4.98 21.83 31.70
N ILE A 33 -5.08 21.40 30.45
CA ILE A 33 -6.37 21.11 29.82
C ILE A 33 -6.84 19.78 30.42
N ARG A 34 -7.74 19.89 31.41
CA ARG A 34 -8.43 18.77 32.03
C ARG A 34 -9.61 18.41 31.12
N MET A 35 -9.41 17.49 30.19
CA MET A 35 -10.52 16.93 29.41
C MET A 35 -11.37 16.02 30.33
N PRO A 36 -12.71 16.11 30.30
CA PRO A 36 -13.57 15.41 31.23
C PRO A 36 -13.57 13.90 30.97
N ARG A 37 -13.46 13.11 32.04
CA ARG A 37 -13.72 11.66 32.03
C ARG A 37 -15.22 11.42 31.81
N PRO A 38 -15.64 10.41 31.04
CA PRO A 38 -17.05 10.04 30.98
C PRO A 38 -17.49 9.50 32.34
N ASN A 39 -18.43 10.20 32.98
CA ASN A 39 -19.00 9.78 34.26
C ASN A 39 -20.15 8.80 33.97
N TRP A 40 -19.88 7.50 34.08
CA TRP A 40 -20.93 6.48 34.12
C TRP A 40 -21.44 6.36 35.56
N SER A 41 -22.46 7.14 35.90
CA SER A 41 -23.35 6.79 37.02
C SER A 41 -24.69 7.53 36.95
N SER A 42 -25.75 6.71 36.91
CA SER A 42 -27.12 6.94 37.37
C SER A 42 -27.89 8.16 36.85
N ARG A 43 -28.92 7.91 36.04
CA ARG A 43 -30.29 8.38 36.32
C ARG A 43 -31.34 7.51 35.63
N ARG A 44 -32.38 7.21 36.42
CA ARG A 44 -33.54 6.38 36.13
C ARG A 44 -34.54 7.08 35.21
N SER A 45 -35.33 6.24 34.54
CA SER A 45 -36.75 6.37 34.19
C SER A 45 -37.20 7.63 33.46
N GLY A 46 -37.39 7.48 32.15
CA GLY A 46 -38.20 8.35 31.31
C GLY A 46 -38.58 7.60 30.03
N THR A 47 -39.76 7.00 30.02
CA THR A 47 -40.41 6.34 28.87
C THR A 47 -40.71 7.37 27.79
N ILE A 48 -40.05 7.29 26.63
CA ILE A 48 -40.55 7.91 25.38
C ILE A 48 -40.22 6.98 24.19
N SER A 49 -41.31 6.53 23.58
CA SER A 49 -41.57 5.94 22.25
C SER A 49 -40.40 5.47 21.37
N GLU A 50 -40.53 4.21 20.98
CA GLU A 50 -39.89 3.55 19.85
C GLU A 50 -39.88 4.41 18.58
N ASN A 51 -38.68 4.77 18.14
CA ASN A 51 -38.37 5.01 16.73
C ASN A 51 -37.10 4.21 16.43
N THR A 52 -37.30 2.99 15.96
CA THR A 52 -36.25 2.12 15.44
C THR A 52 -35.65 2.75 14.19
N CYS A 53 -34.54 3.48 14.35
CA CYS A 53 -33.67 3.81 13.24
C CYS A 53 -32.85 2.57 12.88
N THR A 54 -33.44 1.68 12.09
CA THR A 54 -32.72 0.59 11.46
C THR A 54 -31.75 1.19 10.43
N VAL A 55 -30.48 1.30 10.78
CA VAL A 55 -29.40 1.45 9.79
C VAL A 55 -29.32 0.13 9.03
N ARG A 56 -30.05 0.03 7.92
CA ARG A 56 -29.88 -1.05 6.95
C ARG A 56 -28.46 -0.94 6.39
N GLN A 57 -27.56 -1.79 6.88
CA GLN A 57 -26.33 -2.10 6.16
C GLN A 57 -26.72 -2.66 4.79
N LYS A 58 -26.56 -1.86 3.73
CA LYS A 58 -26.57 -2.37 2.36
C LYS A 58 -25.24 -3.08 2.12
N THR A 59 -25.17 -4.34 2.54
CA THR A 59 -24.18 -5.30 2.06
C THR A 59 -24.53 -5.69 0.63
N SER A 60 -23.98 -4.94 -0.33
CA SER A 60 -23.67 -5.35 -1.71
C SER A 60 -23.45 -4.09 -2.55
N LEU A 61 -22.20 -3.62 -2.59
CA LEU A 61 -21.75 -2.84 -3.73
C LEU A 61 -21.66 -3.82 -4.90
N ARG A 62 -22.78 -4.04 -5.57
CA ARG A 62 -22.80 -4.68 -6.88
C ARG A 62 -22.13 -3.71 -7.83
N TRP A 63 -20.94 -4.07 -8.30
CA TRP A 63 -20.20 -3.37 -9.34
C TRP A 63 -21.16 -3.11 -10.51
N ARG A 64 -21.47 -1.84 -10.78
CA ARG A 64 -22.17 -1.47 -12.02
C ARG A 64 -21.13 -1.55 -13.12
N SER A 65 -21.38 -2.43 -14.09
CA SER A 65 -20.57 -2.53 -15.29
C SER A 65 -20.61 -1.18 -16.02
N ILE A 66 -19.52 -0.82 -16.71
CA ILE A 66 -19.49 0.35 -17.60
C ILE A 66 -20.67 0.34 -18.60
N SER A 67 -21.17 -0.84 -18.98
CA SER A 67 -22.38 -0.99 -19.81
C SER A 67 -23.64 -0.32 -19.21
N ASP A 68 -23.76 -0.24 -17.88
CA ASP A 68 -24.88 0.40 -17.18
C ASP A 68 -24.84 1.94 -17.26
N LEU A 69 -23.69 2.54 -17.60
CA LEU A 69 -23.52 3.99 -17.71
C LEU A 69 -23.81 4.50 -19.13
N PHE A 70 -23.91 3.61 -20.12
CA PHE A 70 -24.16 3.96 -21.53
C PHE A 70 -25.12 2.97 -22.21
N PRO A 71 -26.42 3.00 -21.86
CA PRO A 71 -27.38 1.95 -22.25
C PRO A 71 -27.74 1.91 -23.75
N ASN A 72 -27.17 2.78 -24.59
CA ASN A 72 -27.45 2.85 -26.04
C ASN A 72 -26.24 3.37 -26.84
N ARG A 73 -25.21 2.54 -27.07
CA ARG A 73 -24.19 2.84 -28.10
C ARG A 73 -23.86 1.59 -28.91
N ILE A 74 -24.47 1.50 -30.09
CA ILE A 74 -24.14 0.53 -31.13
C ILE A 74 -23.02 1.17 -31.98
N GLY A 75 -21.78 0.82 -31.69
CA GLY A 75 -20.58 1.21 -32.44
C GLY A 75 -19.38 0.53 -31.80
N VAL A 76 -18.56 -0.14 -32.59
CA VAL A 76 -17.31 -0.78 -32.12
C VAL A 76 -16.38 0.35 -31.68
N PHE A 77 -16.43 0.71 -30.40
CA PHE A 77 -15.49 1.67 -29.82
C PHE A 77 -14.18 0.92 -29.60
N GLU A 78 -13.12 1.38 -30.24
CA GLU A 78 -11.77 0.93 -29.93
C GLU A 78 -11.45 1.38 -28.50
N MET A 79 -11.18 0.40 -27.63
CA MET A 79 -10.77 0.65 -26.25
C MET A 79 -9.53 1.53 -26.21
N LYS A 80 -9.49 2.50 -25.31
CA LYS A 80 -8.36 3.42 -25.14
C LYS A 80 -7.70 3.24 -23.79
N VAL A 81 -6.45 3.68 -23.68
CA VAL A 81 -5.74 3.76 -22.39
C VAL A 81 -6.49 4.64 -21.37
N SER A 82 -7.21 5.66 -21.82
CA SER A 82 -8.07 6.47 -20.96
C SER A 82 -9.19 5.70 -20.27
N ASP A 83 -9.75 4.65 -20.89
CA ASP A 83 -10.77 3.80 -20.27
C ASP A 83 -10.19 3.00 -19.10
N ILE A 84 -8.96 2.47 -19.27
CA ILE A 84 -8.19 1.84 -18.19
C ILE A 84 -7.92 2.83 -17.06
N CYS A 85 -7.51 4.06 -17.39
CA CYS A 85 -7.26 5.10 -16.39
C CYS A 85 -8.52 5.44 -15.58
N VAL A 86 -9.68 5.54 -16.24
CA VAL A 86 -10.97 5.82 -15.58
C VAL A 86 -11.37 4.68 -14.65
N PHE A 87 -11.19 3.43 -15.08
CA PHE A 87 -11.40 2.28 -14.21
C PHE A 87 -10.48 2.30 -13.01
N MET A 88 -9.18 2.55 -13.21
CA MET A 88 -8.22 2.57 -12.10
C MET A 88 -8.48 3.69 -11.11
N GLU A 89 -8.94 4.87 -11.56
CA GLU A 89 -9.32 5.97 -10.66
C GLU A 89 -10.59 5.63 -9.86
N ARG A 90 -11.51 4.82 -10.40
CA ARG A 90 -12.67 4.32 -9.63
C ARG A 90 -12.27 3.22 -8.66
N PHE A 91 -11.34 2.36 -9.06
CA PHE A 91 -10.91 1.19 -8.32
C PHE A 91 -9.99 1.55 -7.14
N ALA A 92 -9.01 2.42 -7.38
CA ALA A 92 -8.03 2.90 -6.41
C ALA A 92 -7.86 4.43 -6.55
N PRO A 93 -8.85 5.22 -6.09
CA PRO A 93 -8.86 6.68 -6.24
C PRO A 93 -7.59 7.35 -5.72
N LYS A 94 -7.12 8.38 -6.42
CA LYS A 94 -5.90 9.11 -6.03
C LYS A 94 -6.01 9.76 -4.64
N ALA A 95 -7.23 10.04 -4.17
CA ALA A 95 -7.47 10.52 -2.80
C ALA A 95 -7.06 9.53 -1.69
N LEU A 96 -6.83 8.26 -2.04
CA LEU A 96 -6.29 7.24 -1.14
C LEU A 96 -4.76 7.17 -1.13
N ALA A 97 -4.11 7.82 -2.09
CA ALA A 97 -2.66 7.82 -2.16
C ALA A 97 -2.07 8.67 -1.02
N GLU A 98 -0.90 8.26 -0.54
CA GLU A 98 -0.12 9.05 0.40
C GLU A 98 0.32 10.37 -0.25
N SER A 99 0.44 11.43 0.55
CA SER A 99 0.70 12.79 0.03
C SER A 99 2.04 12.95 -0.70
N TRP A 100 2.99 12.05 -0.43
CA TRP A 100 4.32 12.04 -1.04
C TRP A 100 4.38 11.25 -2.35
N ASP A 101 3.32 10.51 -2.68
CA ASP A 101 3.34 9.46 -3.68
C ASP A 101 3.12 9.97 -5.11
N ASN A 102 3.56 9.19 -6.09
CA ASN A 102 3.44 9.47 -7.52
C ASN A 102 2.49 8.47 -8.20
N THR A 103 1.20 8.66 -7.99
CA THR A 103 0.13 7.79 -8.52
C THR A 103 -0.58 8.37 -9.75
N GLY A 104 -1.08 7.47 -10.59
CA GLY A 104 -1.88 7.74 -11.77
C GLY A 104 -1.17 7.36 -13.08
N PHE A 105 -1.51 8.09 -14.14
CA PHE A 105 -0.91 7.91 -15.47
C PHE A 105 0.47 8.57 -15.55
N LEU A 106 1.51 7.79 -15.87
CA LEU A 106 2.91 8.23 -15.79
C LEU A 106 3.61 8.35 -17.16
N VAL A 107 3.27 7.49 -18.13
CA VAL A 107 3.94 7.44 -19.45
C VAL A 107 2.92 7.07 -20.55
N GLY A 108 3.06 7.64 -21.74
CA GLY A 108 2.28 7.31 -22.93
C GLY A 108 1.23 8.36 -23.29
N GLU A 109 0.31 8.00 -24.17
CA GLU A 109 -0.80 8.86 -24.61
C GLU A 109 -2.15 8.26 -24.21
N LYS A 110 -3.02 9.05 -23.57
CA LYS A 110 -4.32 8.54 -23.07
C LYS A 110 -5.30 8.15 -24.17
N ASP A 111 -5.15 8.74 -25.36
CA ASP A 111 -6.02 8.50 -26.50
C ASP A 111 -5.59 7.32 -27.37
N GLN A 112 -4.45 6.70 -27.09
CA GLN A 112 -3.96 5.56 -27.87
C GLN A 112 -4.87 4.34 -27.68
N PRO A 113 -5.05 3.50 -28.73
CA PRO A 113 -5.73 2.22 -28.63
C PRO A 113 -5.12 1.32 -27.55
N CYS A 114 -5.95 0.53 -26.89
CA CYS A 114 -5.54 -0.39 -25.84
C CYS A 114 -6.31 -1.70 -26.00
N ALA A 115 -5.64 -2.71 -26.55
CA ALA A 115 -6.16 -4.06 -26.71
C ALA A 115 -5.53 -5.02 -25.69
N ARG A 116 -4.31 -4.74 -25.24
CA ARG A 116 -3.51 -5.61 -24.38
C ARG A 116 -2.99 -4.89 -23.15
N VAL A 117 -3.30 -5.42 -21.97
CA VAL A 117 -2.91 -4.84 -20.68
C VAL A 117 -2.10 -5.83 -19.86
N MET A 118 -0.93 -5.41 -19.38
CA MET A 118 -0.13 -6.18 -18.44
C MET A 118 -0.17 -5.53 -17.05
N THR A 119 -0.43 -6.29 -15.99
CA THR A 119 -0.16 -5.84 -14.62
C THR A 119 1.22 -6.32 -14.16
N CYS A 120 1.92 -5.53 -13.36
CA CYS A 120 3.13 -6.00 -12.69
C CYS A 120 3.30 -5.36 -11.31
N LEU A 121 4.11 -5.97 -10.46
CA LEU A 121 4.52 -5.33 -9.21
C LEU A 121 5.50 -4.20 -9.51
N THR A 122 6.58 -4.47 -10.24
CA THR A 122 7.62 -3.47 -10.53
C THR A 122 7.99 -3.43 -12.00
N VAL A 123 8.25 -2.24 -12.55
CA VAL A 123 8.83 -2.09 -13.89
C VAL A 123 10.33 -2.44 -13.82
N THR A 124 10.72 -3.60 -14.33
CA THR A 124 12.10 -4.11 -14.41
C THR A 124 12.52 -4.35 -15.86
N PRO A 125 13.80 -4.63 -16.15
CA PRO A 125 14.21 -5.08 -17.48
C PRO A 125 13.40 -6.27 -18.01
N GLU A 126 13.13 -7.25 -17.15
CA GLU A 126 12.40 -8.47 -17.48
C GLU A 126 10.93 -8.17 -17.77
N SER A 127 10.27 -7.32 -16.96
CA SER A 127 8.87 -6.96 -17.19
C SER A 127 8.71 -6.12 -18.46
N VAL A 128 9.64 -5.20 -18.74
CA VAL A 128 9.63 -4.41 -19.97
C VAL A 128 9.88 -5.29 -21.19
N GLN A 129 10.80 -6.25 -21.09
CA GLN A 129 11.04 -7.21 -22.16
C GLN A 129 9.77 -8.01 -22.48
N GLU A 130 9.10 -8.55 -21.44
CA GLU A 130 7.84 -9.29 -21.60
C GLU A 130 6.75 -8.42 -22.26
N ALA A 131 6.58 -7.19 -21.79
CA ALA A 131 5.60 -6.26 -22.34
C ALA A 131 5.86 -5.97 -23.84
N VAL A 132 7.13 -5.81 -24.24
CA VAL A 132 7.49 -5.60 -25.65
C VAL A 132 7.25 -6.86 -26.48
N GLU A 133 7.66 -8.03 -25.99
CA GLU A 133 7.50 -9.31 -26.70
C GLU A 133 6.03 -9.67 -26.93
N LYS A 134 5.19 -9.48 -25.90
CA LYS A 134 3.73 -9.68 -25.96
C LYS A 134 2.98 -8.46 -26.51
N LYS A 135 3.70 -7.39 -26.85
CA LYS A 135 3.18 -6.14 -27.43
C LYS A 135 2.09 -5.48 -26.57
N ALA A 136 2.25 -5.47 -25.26
CA ALA A 136 1.34 -4.77 -24.35
C ALA A 136 1.17 -3.31 -24.79
N ASP A 137 -0.07 -2.81 -24.78
CA ASP A 137 -0.34 -1.40 -25.09
C ASP A 137 -0.30 -0.56 -23.80
N CYS A 138 -0.55 -1.19 -22.66
CA CYS A 138 -0.52 -0.55 -21.34
C CYS A 138 0.04 -1.49 -20.26
N ILE A 139 0.90 -0.96 -19.41
CA ILE A 139 1.35 -1.59 -18.16
C ILE A 139 0.67 -0.89 -16.98
N ILE A 140 0.15 -1.67 -16.04
CA ILE A 140 -0.28 -1.19 -14.73
C ILE A 140 0.70 -1.73 -13.69
N SER A 141 1.64 -0.90 -13.24
CA SER A 141 2.63 -1.28 -12.22
C SER A 141 2.19 -0.86 -10.82
N HIS A 142 2.39 -1.69 -9.80
CA HIS A 142 2.17 -1.25 -8.41
C HIS A 142 3.20 -0.21 -7.98
N HIS A 143 4.49 -0.46 -8.21
CA HIS A 143 5.55 0.51 -7.91
C HIS A 143 5.71 1.55 -9.03
N PRO A 144 5.83 2.85 -8.71
CA PRO A 144 5.87 3.89 -9.72
C PRO A 144 7.24 3.99 -10.39
N MET A 145 7.22 4.17 -11.71
CA MET A 145 8.40 4.52 -12.49
C MET A 145 8.09 5.76 -13.36
N PRO A 146 8.83 6.87 -13.21
CA PRO A 146 9.88 7.09 -12.22
C PRO A 146 9.32 7.39 -10.82
N PHE A 147 9.99 6.89 -9.77
CA PHE A 147 9.63 7.18 -8.37
C PHE A 147 9.93 8.64 -7.97
N ARG A 148 10.91 9.28 -8.60
CA ARG A 148 11.25 10.69 -8.40
C ARG A 148 11.30 11.42 -9.73
N ALA A 149 11.05 12.73 -9.72
CA ALA A 149 11.19 13.56 -10.90
C ALA A 149 12.58 13.40 -11.56
N LEU A 150 12.59 13.17 -12.87
CA LEU A 150 13.80 13.01 -13.66
C LEU A 150 14.30 14.37 -14.15
N LYS A 151 15.61 14.59 -14.07
CA LYS A 151 16.26 15.78 -14.67
C LYS A 151 16.59 15.57 -16.15
N GLU A 152 16.79 14.32 -16.55
CA GLU A 152 17.13 13.92 -17.91
C GLU A 152 16.53 12.54 -18.21
N LEU A 153 16.21 12.28 -19.47
CA LEU A 153 15.69 11.01 -19.95
C LEU A 153 16.64 10.43 -21.01
N THR A 154 17.71 9.80 -20.56
CA THR A 154 18.77 9.23 -21.41
C THR A 154 18.95 7.73 -21.11
N SER A 155 19.75 7.04 -21.91
CA SER A 155 20.12 5.64 -21.63
C SER A 155 21.24 5.53 -20.58
N ALA A 156 21.62 6.61 -19.89
CA ALA A 156 22.67 6.58 -18.88
C ALA A 156 22.22 5.92 -17.56
N SER A 157 20.93 5.95 -17.24
CA SER A 157 20.34 5.31 -16.06
C SER A 157 19.44 4.14 -16.44
N THR A 158 19.24 3.19 -15.51
CA THR A 158 18.31 2.07 -15.70
C THR A 158 16.89 2.58 -15.95
N THR A 159 16.38 3.48 -15.10
CA THR A 159 15.07 4.11 -15.29
C THR A 159 14.95 4.77 -16.65
N GLY A 160 15.97 5.51 -17.09
CA GLY A 160 15.95 6.17 -18.39
C GLY A 160 15.98 5.19 -19.57
N LYS A 161 16.72 4.07 -19.46
CA LYS A 161 16.67 2.99 -20.46
C LYS A 161 15.27 2.39 -20.56
N LEU A 162 14.66 2.02 -19.44
CA LEU A 162 13.34 1.36 -19.39
C LEU A 162 12.25 2.27 -19.93
N LEU A 163 12.17 3.52 -19.44
CA LEU A 163 11.19 4.50 -19.92
C LEU A 163 11.33 4.78 -21.42
N ARG A 164 12.57 4.91 -21.93
CA ARG A 164 12.80 5.08 -23.37
C ARG A 164 12.37 3.85 -24.17
N THR A 165 12.51 2.65 -23.63
CA THR A 165 12.01 1.43 -24.28
C THR A 165 10.48 1.41 -24.33
N LEU A 166 9.80 1.74 -23.22
CA LEU A 166 8.33 1.84 -23.20
C LEU A 166 7.83 2.85 -24.24
N ILE A 167 8.40 4.07 -24.24
CA ILE A 167 8.03 5.14 -25.19
C ILE A 167 8.26 4.71 -26.64
N LYS A 168 9.37 4.03 -26.95
CA LYS A 168 9.68 3.60 -28.33
C LYS A 168 8.75 2.51 -28.87
N ASN A 169 8.07 1.80 -27.98
CA ASN A 169 7.13 0.73 -28.34
C ASN A 169 5.68 1.14 -28.06
N ASP A 170 5.43 2.43 -27.84
CA ASP A 170 4.11 3.00 -27.55
C ASP A 170 3.37 2.32 -26.38
N ILE A 171 4.12 1.86 -25.37
CA ILE A 171 3.56 1.20 -24.19
C ILE A 171 3.29 2.23 -23.10
N ALA A 172 2.01 2.40 -22.75
CA ALA A 172 1.60 3.28 -21.67
C ALA A 172 1.94 2.69 -20.29
N LEU A 173 2.05 3.57 -19.27
CA LEU A 173 2.27 3.17 -17.88
C LEU A 173 1.31 3.90 -16.95
N TYR A 174 0.54 3.13 -16.19
CA TYR A 174 -0.28 3.59 -15.08
C TYR A 174 0.22 2.97 -13.77
N CYS A 175 0.18 3.72 -12.67
CA CYS A 175 0.62 3.23 -11.37
C CYS A 175 -0.29 3.71 -10.22
N PRO A 176 -1.04 2.82 -9.54
CA PRO A 176 -1.87 3.21 -8.40
C PRO A 176 -1.12 3.21 -7.06
N HIS A 177 -0.02 2.45 -6.90
CA HIS A 177 0.82 2.37 -5.69
C HIS A 177 0.03 2.44 -4.37
N THR A 178 0.25 3.46 -3.53
CA THR A 178 -0.39 3.54 -2.20
C THR A 178 -1.91 3.70 -2.25
N SER A 179 -2.50 4.17 -3.36
CA SER A 179 -3.96 4.17 -3.50
C SER A 179 -4.49 2.74 -3.66
N PHE A 180 -3.74 1.84 -4.29
CA PHE A 180 -4.10 0.43 -4.42
C PHE A 180 -3.94 -0.31 -3.09
N ASP A 181 -2.93 0.01 -2.29
CA ASP A 181 -2.78 -0.51 -0.93
C ASP A 181 -4.02 -0.21 -0.08
N SER A 182 -4.52 1.01 -0.22
CA SER A 182 -5.60 1.57 0.60
C SER A 182 -7.00 1.29 0.05
N ALA A 183 -7.11 0.92 -1.23
CA ALA A 183 -8.37 0.74 -1.95
C ALA A 183 -9.36 -0.18 -1.20
N PRO A 184 -10.65 0.22 -1.11
CA PRO A 184 -11.67 -0.68 -0.60
C PRO A 184 -11.90 -1.86 -1.54
N GLY A 185 -12.55 -2.92 -1.05
CA GLY A 185 -12.93 -4.07 -1.89
C GLY A 185 -11.73 -4.95 -2.25
N ALA A 186 -11.01 -4.63 -3.31
CA ALA A 186 -9.90 -5.47 -3.81
C ALA A 186 -8.54 -4.76 -3.79
N GLY A 187 -8.32 -3.79 -2.89
CA GLY A 187 -6.98 -3.25 -2.62
C GLY A 187 -6.04 -4.28 -1.96
N ILE A 188 -4.72 -4.07 -2.01
CA ILE A 188 -3.73 -5.08 -1.60
C ILE A 188 -3.99 -5.58 -0.17
N ASN A 189 -4.12 -4.67 0.80
CA ASN A 189 -4.35 -5.05 2.19
C ASN A 189 -5.69 -5.81 2.37
N GLN A 190 -6.71 -5.46 1.58
CA GLN A 190 -8.00 -6.16 1.62
C GLN A 190 -7.89 -7.55 1.02
N GLN A 191 -7.18 -7.72 -0.10
CA GLN A 191 -6.94 -9.02 -0.71
C GLN A 191 -6.18 -9.96 0.24
N LEU A 192 -5.17 -9.46 0.95
CA LEU A 192 -4.45 -10.24 1.97
C LEU A 192 -5.38 -10.66 3.12
N ALA A 193 -6.23 -9.74 3.62
CA ALA A 193 -7.22 -10.05 4.65
C ALA A 193 -8.23 -11.11 4.19
N ASP A 194 -8.74 -10.99 2.96
CA ASP A 194 -9.71 -11.92 2.39
C ASP A 194 -9.10 -13.31 2.16
N ALA A 195 -7.85 -13.37 1.68
CA ALA A 195 -7.12 -14.62 1.48
C ALA A 195 -6.88 -15.35 2.82
N LEU A 196 -6.58 -14.59 3.88
CA LEU A 196 -6.45 -15.10 5.26
C LEU A 196 -7.82 -15.37 5.92
N LYS A 197 -8.93 -15.06 5.25
CA LYS A 197 -10.31 -15.20 5.71
C LYS A 197 -10.60 -14.43 6.99
N LEU A 198 -10.04 -13.23 7.14
CA LEU A 198 -10.33 -12.37 8.27
C LEU A 198 -11.80 -11.93 8.24
N LYS A 199 -12.40 -11.81 9.42
CA LYS A 199 -13.74 -11.26 9.62
C LYS A 199 -13.67 -9.83 10.10
N ASP A 200 -14.77 -9.11 9.88
CA ASP A 200 -14.97 -7.73 10.34
C ASP A 200 -13.79 -6.82 9.96
N THR A 201 -13.28 -7.03 8.75
CA THR A 201 -12.08 -6.36 8.25
C THR A 201 -12.35 -4.87 8.05
N VAL A 202 -11.55 -4.03 8.69
CA VAL A 202 -11.63 -2.56 8.59
C VAL A 202 -10.23 -1.94 8.46
N PRO A 203 -10.08 -0.75 7.86
CA PRO A 203 -8.81 -0.03 7.85
C PRO A 203 -8.37 0.39 9.26
N PHE A 204 -7.06 0.55 9.47
CA PHE A 204 -6.54 1.18 10.69
C PHE A 204 -6.91 2.67 10.73
N VAL A 205 -6.77 3.34 9.58
CA VAL A 205 -7.14 4.75 9.40
C VAL A 205 -8.07 4.84 8.20
N PRO A 206 -9.40 4.92 8.39
CA PRO A 206 -10.34 5.04 7.29
C PRO A 206 -10.20 6.37 6.57
N ASN A 207 -10.32 6.36 5.24
CA ASN A 207 -10.49 7.58 4.45
C ASN A 207 -11.98 7.97 4.45
N PRO A 208 -12.36 9.17 4.93
CA PRO A 208 -13.76 9.56 5.07
C PRO A 208 -14.47 9.82 3.73
N ASP A 209 -13.73 10.13 2.67
CA ASP A 209 -14.30 10.68 1.43
C ASP A 209 -14.56 9.61 0.36
N CYS A 210 -13.74 8.56 0.32
CA CYS A 210 -13.81 7.55 -0.75
C CYS A 210 -13.89 6.10 -0.24
N GLY A 211 -14.03 5.90 1.08
CA GLY A 211 -13.97 4.57 1.70
C GLY A 211 -12.55 3.99 1.66
N GLY A 212 -12.36 2.77 2.18
CA GLY A 212 -11.02 2.19 2.32
C GLY A 212 -10.16 2.95 3.34
N GLY A 213 -8.84 2.92 3.17
CA GLY A 213 -7.88 3.59 4.04
C GLY A 213 -6.62 2.78 4.36
N THR A 214 -5.79 3.30 5.25
CA THR A 214 -4.46 2.75 5.58
C THR A 214 -4.56 1.40 6.29
N GLY A 215 -3.84 0.40 5.78
CA GLY A 215 -3.74 -0.95 6.33
C GLY A 215 -5.09 -1.66 6.50
N ARG A 216 -5.09 -2.85 7.11
CA ARG A 216 -6.34 -3.53 7.53
C ARG A 216 -6.15 -4.16 8.90
N MET A 217 -7.25 -4.33 9.63
CA MET A 217 -7.32 -5.21 10.77
C MET A 217 -8.60 -6.02 10.74
N GLY A 218 -8.57 -7.24 11.27
CA GLY A 218 -9.74 -8.11 11.36
C GLY A 218 -9.54 -9.25 12.33
N SER A 219 -10.60 -10.03 12.53
CA SER A 219 -10.60 -11.19 13.42
C SER A 219 -10.32 -12.48 12.66
N TRP A 220 -9.41 -13.28 13.19
CA TRP A 220 -9.10 -14.63 12.71
C TRP A 220 -9.92 -15.64 13.51
N GLU A 221 -10.99 -16.15 12.91
CA GLU A 221 -11.91 -17.08 13.58
C GLU A 221 -11.27 -18.43 13.92
N THR A 222 -10.25 -18.84 13.17
CA THR A 222 -9.48 -20.04 13.49
C THR A 222 -8.69 -19.77 14.77
N THR A 223 -9.23 -20.12 15.94
CA THR A 223 -8.49 -20.00 17.20
C THR A 223 -7.23 -20.85 17.09
N GLY A 224 -6.08 -20.19 16.98
CA GLY A 224 -4.79 -20.83 16.77
C GLY A 224 -3.66 -20.05 17.44
N THR A 225 -2.47 -20.64 17.41
CA THR A 225 -1.25 -20.01 17.91
C THR A 225 -0.56 -19.20 16.81
N LEU A 226 0.46 -18.42 17.16
CA LEU A 226 1.31 -17.74 16.18
C LEU A 226 1.95 -18.74 15.21
N ALA A 227 2.39 -19.91 15.68
CA ALA A 227 2.93 -20.96 14.82
C ALA A 227 1.95 -21.38 13.70
N LEU A 228 0.69 -21.65 14.06
CA LEU A 228 -0.34 -22.02 13.08
C LEU A 228 -0.63 -20.88 12.09
N PHE A 229 -0.56 -19.62 12.57
CA PHE A 229 -0.71 -18.47 11.69
C PHE A 229 0.44 -18.35 10.68
N LEU A 230 1.68 -18.57 11.12
CA LEU A 230 2.86 -18.56 10.25
C LEU A 230 2.80 -19.66 9.19
N GLU A 231 2.40 -20.87 9.55
CA GLU A 231 2.17 -21.98 8.61
C GLU A 231 1.08 -21.61 7.59
N LYS A 232 -0.03 -21.03 8.05
CA LYS A 232 -1.12 -20.55 7.19
C LYS A 232 -0.62 -19.55 6.15
N VAL A 233 0.16 -18.55 6.58
CA VAL A 233 0.73 -17.51 5.69
C VAL A 233 1.71 -18.15 4.70
N ARG A 234 2.63 -18.98 5.18
CA ARG A 234 3.61 -19.66 4.32
C ARG A 234 2.93 -20.49 3.24
N ASP A 235 1.96 -21.32 3.61
CA ASP A 235 1.34 -22.26 2.69
C ASP A 235 0.40 -21.56 1.70
N LEU A 236 -0.35 -20.55 2.16
CA LEU A 236 -1.28 -19.79 1.32
C LEU A 236 -0.56 -19.02 0.22
N PHE A 237 0.56 -18.38 0.57
CA PHE A 237 1.36 -17.58 -0.36
C PHE A 237 2.55 -18.35 -0.96
N LYS A 238 2.64 -19.67 -0.71
CA LYS A 238 3.68 -20.57 -1.20
C LYS A 238 5.10 -20.05 -0.95
N LEU A 239 5.33 -19.53 0.25
CA LEU A 239 6.57 -18.87 0.61
C LEU A 239 7.65 -19.90 0.95
N PRO A 240 8.91 -19.68 0.52
CA PRO A 240 10.02 -20.55 0.92
C PRO A 240 10.33 -20.44 2.42
N TYR A 241 10.08 -19.27 3.03
CA TYR A 241 10.24 -19.01 4.44
C TYR A 241 9.33 -17.86 4.88
N VAL A 242 9.11 -17.75 6.19
CA VAL A 242 8.48 -16.59 6.83
C VAL A 242 9.36 -16.22 8.02
N GLN A 243 9.70 -14.95 8.16
CA GLN A 243 10.40 -14.45 9.34
C GLN A 243 9.38 -13.92 10.34
N TYR A 244 9.68 -14.03 11.63
CA TYR A 244 8.77 -13.58 12.67
C TYR A 244 9.46 -13.08 13.93
N VAL A 245 8.71 -12.33 14.73
CA VAL A 245 9.01 -11.98 16.12
C VAL A 245 7.81 -12.38 16.95
N GLY A 246 8.01 -13.03 18.09
CA GLY A 246 6.93 -13.34 19.03
C GLY A 246 7.06 -14.74 19.62
N ASP A 247 6.18 -15.03 20.57
CA ASP A 247 6.02 -16.36 21.15
C ASP A 247 5.13 -17.22 20.24
N LEU A 248 5.67 -18.36 19.79
CA LEU A 248 5.00 -19.27 18.87
C LEU A 248 3.72 -19.89 19.44
N ASP A 249 3.63 -20.01 20.77
CA ASP A 249 2.48 -20.60 21.46
C ASP A 249 1.40 -19.58 21.81
N ARG A 250 1.66 -18.28 21.57
CA ARG A 250 0.71 -17.22 21.88
C ARG A 250 -0.57 -17.36 21.04
N PRO A 251 -1.76 -17.29 21.66
CA PRO A 251 -3.02 -17.27 20.93
C PRO A 251 -3.14 -16.05 20.01
N VAL A 252 -3.65 -16.25 18.79
CA VAL A 252 -3.88 -15.21 17.79
C VAL A 252 -5.37 -15.11 17.49
N LYS A 253 -5.94 -13.91 17.61
CA LYS A 253 -7.34 -13.62 17.26
C LYS A 253 -7.49 -12.37 16.43
N LYS A 254 -6.72 -11.32 16.71
CA LYS A 254 -6.81 -10.04 15.98
C LYS A 254 -5.54 -9.80 15.18
N ILE A 255 -5.68 -9.67 13.86
CA ILE A 255 -4.57 -9.50 12.95
C ILE A 255 -4.64 -8.10 12.35
N GLY A 256 -3.51 -7.40 12.38
CA GLY A 256 -3.23 -6.20 11.62
C GLY A 256 -2.40 -6.52 10.37
N ILE A 257 -2.64 -5.80 9.28
CA ILE A 257 -1.99 -5.99 7.98
C ILE A 257 -1.55 -4.63 7.43
N GLY A 258 -0.32 -4.56 6.95
CA GLY A 258 0.18 -3.52 6.06
C GLY A 258 1.08 -4.14 5.00
N CYS A 259 0.73 -4.06 3.72
CA CYS A 259 1.54 -4.58 2.63
C CYS A 259 2.86 -3.82 2.44
N GLY A 260 3.79 -4.42 1.71
CA GLY A 260 5.09 -3.82 1.41
C GLY A 260 5.93 -3.58 2.66
N SER A 261 6.46 -2.36 2.79
CA SER A 261 7.39 -1.94 3.84
C SER A 261 6.68 -1.15 4.96
N ALA A 262 5.63 -1.72 5.56
CA ALA A 262 4.71 -1.01 6.48
C ALA A 262 5.13 -1.06 7.97
N GLY A 263 6.42 -1.00 8.28
CA GLY A 263 6.92 -1.11 9.65
C GLY A 263 6.36 -0.05 10.61
N GLU A 264 6.08 1.15 10.09
CA GLU A 264 5.49 2.28 10.81
C GLU A 264 4.02 2.04 11.21
N PHE A 265 3.35 1.03 10.66
CA PHE A 265 1.98 0.67 11.06
C PHE A 265 1.93 -0.22 12.30
N LEU A 266 3.09 -0.67 12.83
CA LEU A 266 3.14 -1.38 14.10
C LEU A 266 2.46 -0.58 15.22
N GLN A 267 2.58 0.75 15.22
CA GLN A 267 1.90 1.61 16.19
C GLN A 267 0.36 1.51 16.12
N TYR A 268 -0.20 1.26 14.94
CA TYR A 268 -1.64 1.04 14.78
C TYR A 268 -2.03 -0.34 15.30
N ALA A 269 -1.26 -1.38 14.96
CA ALA A 269 -1.46 -2.70 15.52
C ALA A 269 -1.43 -2.69 17.06
N GLN A 270 -0.50 -1.94 17.68
CA GLN A 270 -0.45 -1.71 19.12
C GLN A 270 -1.70 -0.98 19.64
N ARG A 271 -2.05 0.16 19.03
CA ARG A 271 -3.19 0.98 19.44
C ARG A 271 -4.52 0.22 19.38
N PHE A 272 -4.67 -0.65 18.39
CA PHE A 272 -5.87 -1.45 18.19
C PHE A 272 -5.76 -2.84 18.82
N GLU A 273 -4.72 -3.12 19.62
CA GLU A 273 -4.55 -4.37 20.36
C GLU A 273 -4.61 -5.60 19.44
N CYS A 274 -3.96 -5.53 18.28
CA CYS A 274 -3.74 -6.69 17.43
C CYS A 274 -2.77 -7.65 18.12
N ASP A 275 -3.06 -8.95 18.06
CA ASP A 275 -2.16 -10.00 18.52
C ASP A 275 -0.97 -10.16 17.57
N VAL A 276 -1.24 -9.98 16.27
CA VAL A 276 -0.27 -10.12 15.18
C VAL A 276 -0.33 -8.91 14.25
N PHE A 277 0.82 -8.45 13.79
CA PHE A 277 0.98 -7.53 12.67
C PHE A 277 1.74 -8.21 11.54
N LEU A 278 1.12 -8.30 10.36
CA LEU A 278 1.67 -8.89 9.15
C LEU A 278 2.08 -7.78 8.18
N THR A 279 3.33 -7.84 7.70
CA THR A 279 3.89 -6.95 6.68
C THR A 279 4.84 -7.70 5.75
N GLY A 280 5.24 -7.09 4.64
CA GLY A 280 6.23 -7.67 3.74
C GLY A 280 7.63 -7.65 4.35
N GLU A 281 8.07 -6.47 4.79
CA GLU A 281 9.37 -6.24 5.41
C GLU A 281 9.32 -5.08 6.44
N THR A 282 10.38 -4.95 7.24
CA THR A 282 10.60 -3.81 8.14
C THR A 282 12.07 -3.73 8.60
N ASN A 283 12.44 -2.62 9.24
CA ASN A 283 13.75 -2.45 9.88
C ASN A 283 13.86 -3.20 11.24
N PHE A 284 15.10 -3.39 11.68
CA PHE A 284 15.43 -4.10 12.94
C PHE A 284 14.84 -3.44 14.20
N HIS A 285 14.73 -2.11 14.25
CA HIS A 285 14.18 -1.42 15.41
C HIS A 285 12.69 -1.70 15.58
N THR A 286 11.93 -1.79 14.49
CA THR A 286 10.54 -2.24 14.53
C THR A 286 10.43 -3.67 15.08
N CYS A 287 11.36 -4.57 14.72
CA CYS A 287 11.38 -5.92 15.28
C CYS A 287 11.61 -5.92 16.80
N LEU A 288 12.52 -5.07 17.31
CA LEU A 288 12.75 -4.91 18.74
C LEU A 288 11.52 -4.37 19.47
N GLU A 289 10.83 -3.39 18.86
CA GLU A 289 9.61 -2.81 19.40
C GLU A 289 8.45 -3.82 19.46
N ALA A 290 8.27 -4.61 18.40
CA ALA A 290 7.30 -5.70 18.39
C ALA A 290 7.59 -6.71 19.51
N LYS A 291 8.86 -7.09 19.69
CA LYS A 291 9.29 -7.96 20.79
C LYS A 291 9.00 -7.36 22.16
N ALA A 292 9.30 -6.07 22.35
CA ALA A 292 9.11 -5.38 23.63
C ALA A 292 7.62 -5.24 24.02
N THR A 293 6.75 -5.05 23.03
CA THR A 293 5.30 -4.93 23.23
C THR A 293 4.55 -6.25 23.16
N GLY A 294 5.24 -7.33 22.77
CA GLY A 294 4.71 -8.68 22.70
C GLY A 294 3.82 -8.96 21.49
N ILE A 295 3.70 -8.03 20.55
CA ILE A 295 2.95 -8.27 19.30
C ILE A 295 3.72 -9.26 18.43
N GLY A 296 3.02 -10.26 17.90
CA GLY A 296 3.58 -11.13 16.88
C GLY A 296 3.82 -10.35 15.59
N LEU A 297 5.07 -10.18 15.17
CA LEU A 297 5.39 -9.55 13.88
C LEU A 297 5.65 -10.66 12.86
N VAL A 298 5.00 -10.60 11.70
CA VAL A 298 5.14 -11.58 10.62
C VAL A 298 5.61 -10.88 9.36
N LEU A 299 6.72 -11.36 8.80
CA LEU A 299 7.33 -10.84 7.58
C LEU A 299 7.21 -11.86 6.46
N MET A 300 6.32 -11.57 5.50
CA MET A 300 5.95 -12.50 4.42
C MET A 300 6.67 -12.20 3.08
N THR A 301 7.71 -11.37 3.10
CA THR A 301 8.40 -10.75 1.95
C THR A 301 7.57 -9.65 1.29
N HIS A 302 8.27 -8.62 0.80
CA HIS A 302 7.66 -7.50 0.07
C HIS A 302 7.01 -8.00 -1.22
N PHE A 303 7.75 -8.79 -2.00
CA PHE A 303 7.29 -9.29 -3.30
C PHE A 303 6.04 -10.15 -3.20
N ALA A 304 6.00 -11.15 -2.30
CA ALA A 304 4.92 -12.12 -2.32
C ALA A 304 3.55 -11.53 -1.99
N GLY A 305 3.49 -10.60 -1.03
CA GLY A 305 2.24 -9.97 -0.62
C GLY A 305 1.64 -9.10 -1.73
N GLU A 306 2.47 -8.32 -2.43
CA GLU A 306 2.00 -7.36 -3.43
C GLU A 306 1.87 -7.97 -4.82
N LYS A 307 2.77 -8.90 -5.20
CA LYS A 307 2.66 -9.64 -6.47
C LYS A 307 1.37 -10.43 -6.55
N TYR A 308 0.97 -11.07 -5.44
CA TYR A 308 -0.34 -11.74 -5.33
C TYR A 308 -1.48 -10.80 -5.73
N ALA A 309 -1.49 -9.58 -5.23
CA ALA A 309 -2.54 -8.61 -5.53
C ALA A 309 -2.48 -8.08 -6.97
N CYS A 310 -1.29 -7.93 -7.54
CA CYS A 310 -1.11 -7.54 -8.95
C CYS A 310 -1.63 -8.59 -9.93
N ASP A 311 -1.42 -9.88 -9.64
CA ASP A 311 -1.95 -10.98 -10.46
C ASP A 311 -3.47 -11.03 -10.42
N ARG A 312 -4.04 -10.84 -9.23
CA ARG A 312 -5.49 -10.71 -9.05
C ARG A 312 -6.06 -9.49 -9.76
N LEU A 313 -5.33 -8.38 -9.83
CA LEU A 313 -5.75 -7.18 -10.55
C LEU A 313 -5.91 -7.45 -12.05
N ALA A 314 -5.02 -8.25 -12.66
CA ALA A 314 -5.18 -8.66 -14.06
C ALA A 314 -6.49 -9.43 -14.28
N GLU A 315 -6.87 -10.32 -13.36
CA GLU A 315 -8.15 -11.01 -13.44
C GLU A 315 -9.35 -10.07 -13.31
N ILE A 316 -9.28 -9.07 -12.42
CA ILE A 316 -10.33 -8.07 -12.23
C ILE A 316 -10.51 -7.25 -13.51
N ILE A 317 -9.40 -6.79 -14.11
CA ILE A 317 -9.44 -6.02 -15.36
C ILE A 317 -10.02 -6.87 -16.49
N ARG A 318 -9.65 -8.14 -16.59
CA ARG A 318 -10.21 -9.07 -17.59
C ARG A 318 -11.73 -9.22 -17.45
N LEU A 319 -12.25 -9.19 -16.22
CA LEU A 319 -13.68 -9.27 -15.96
C LEU A 319 -14.41 -7.94 -16.25
N GLU A 320 -13.76 -6.80 -15.99
CA GLU A 320 -14.33 -5.47 -16.26
C GLU A 320 -14.37 -5.18 -17.77
N PHE A 321 -13.34 -5.62 -18.50
CA PHE A 321 -13.15 -5.35 -19.94
C PHE A 321 -13.00 -6.65 -20.74
N PRO A 322 -14.08 -7.42 -20.94
CA PRO A 322 -14.05 -8.65 -21.73
C PRO A 322 -13.71 -8.46 -23.22
N GLU A 323 -13.74 -7.22 -23.72
CA GLU A 323 -13.37 -6.84 -25.08
C GLU A 323 -11.86 -6.67 -25.32
N LEU A 324 -11.04 -6.62 -24.26
CA LEU A 324 -9.59 -6.62 -24.40
C LEU A 324 -9.12 -7.94 -25.02
N GLU A 325 -8.20 -7.87 -25.97
CA GLU A 325 -7.60 -9.06 -26.60
C GLU A 325 -6.85 -9.90 -25.57
N GLU A 326 -6.10 -9.25 -24.68
CA GLU A 326 -5.34 -9.94 -23.66
C GLU A 326 -5.14 -9.09 -22.40
N VAL A 327 -5.29 -9.72 -21.24
CA VAL A 327 -4.90 -9.15 -19.95
C VAL A 327 -4.12 -10.20 -19.20
N TRP A 328 -2.96 -9.87 -18.66
CA TRP A 328 -2.16 -10.83 -17.87
C TRP A 328 -1.35 -10.13 -16.77
N GLY A 329 -1.00 -10.89 -15.73
CA GLY A 329 0.01 -10.46 -14.76
C GLY A 329 1.38 -10.88 -15.24
N CYS A 330 2.38 -10.03 -15.05
CA CYS A 330 3.76 -10.25 -15.50
C CYS A 330 4.30 -11.58 -14.94
N GLU A 331 4.79 -12.42 -15.85
CA GLU A 331 5.25 -13.78 -15.56
C GLU A 331 6.74 -13.81 -15.24
N ASN A 332 7.50 -12.85 -15.79
CA ASN A 332 8.95 -12.82 -15.72
C ASN A 332 9.51 -12.01 -14.54
N GLU A 333 8.69 -11.25 -13.81
CA GLU A 333 9.15 -10.55 -12.61
C GLU A 333 9.39 -11.51 -11.45
N LYS A 334 10.47 -11.29 -10.70
CA LYS A 334 10.94 -12.18 -9.63
C LYS A 334 11.38 -11.37 -8.42
N GLU A 335 11.23 -11.97 -7.24
CA GLU A 335 11.83 -11.46 -6.01
C GLU A 335 13.36 -11.34 -6.19
N PRO A 336 13.95 -10.14 -6.06
CA PRO A 336 15.40 -9.97 -6.14
C PRO A 336 16.16 -10.64 -4.98
N LEU A 337 15.50 -10.90 -3.84
CA LEU A 337 16.11 -11.59 -2.70
C LEU A 337 16.09 -13.11 -2.86
N ALA A 338 17.26 -13.73 -2.82
CA ALA A 338 17.40 -15.19 -2.82
C ALA A 338 17.77 -15.73 -1.43
N THR A 339 17.23 -16.90 -1.07
CA THR A 339 17.59 -17.63 0.14
C THR A 339 18.66 -18.68 -0.17
N PHE A 340 19.68 -18.78 0.68
CA PHE A 340 20.65 -19.86 0.66
C PHE A 340 20.33 -20.82 1.82
N PHE A 341 20.21 -22.12 1.54
CA PHE A 341 19.81 -23.16 2.51
C PHE A 341 20.99 -23.98 2.99
#